data_AF-A0A5J5EWA5-F1
#
_entry.id   AF-A0A5J5EWA5-F1
#
_cell.length_a   1.000
_cell.length_b   1.000
_cell.length_c   1.000
_cell.angle_alpha   90.00
_cell.angle_beta   90.00
_cell.angle_gamma   90.00
#
_symmetry.space_group_name_H-M   'P 1'
#
loop_
_entity.id
_entity.type
_entity.pdbx_description
1 polymer ?
#
loop_
_entity_poly.entity_id
_entity_poly.type
_entity_poly.pdbx_seq_one_letter_code
_entity_poly.pdbx_strand_id
1 'polypeptide(L)' 'MEVLLSTRPDTPITQRIVSAAARNRSSGKEVMELLLSTNPEIPITECIVTAAGKNEGCGKEVMALFIRPRACGN' A
#
# COMPACT_ATOMS: atom_id res chain seq x y z
N MET A 1 14.71 -4.41 -10.11
CA MET A 1 13.96 -5.32 -9.22
C MET A 1 12.63 -5.56 -9.89
N GLU A 2 12.42 -6.79 -10.34
CA GLU A 2 11.30 -7.20 -11.18
C GLU A 2 10.02 -7.24 -10.34
N VAL A 3 9.10 -6.32 -10.64
CA VAL A 3 7.82 -6.22 -9.94
C VAL A 3 6.90 -7.26 -10.58
N LEU A 4 6.78 -8.42 -9.93
CA LEU A 4 5.89 -9.53 -10.30
C LEU A 4 4.41 -9.15 -10.08
N LEU A 5 3.91 -8.16 -10.81
CA LEU A 5 2.49 -7.81 -10.89
C LEU A 5 1.93 -8.15 -12.28
N SER A 6 2.36 -9.28 -12.85
CA SER A 6 1.71 -9.87 -14.03
C SER A 6 0.30 -10.34 -13.65
N THR A 7 -0.63 -9.38 -13.62
CA THR A 7 -2.00 -9.45 -14.15
C THR A 7 -2.65 -10.84 -14.12
N ARG A 8 -2.83 -11.39 -12.93
CA ARG A 8 -3.89 -12.36 -12.67
C ARG A 8 -4.98 -11.65 -11.88
N PRO A 9 -6.19 -11.43 -12.45
CA PRO A 9 -7.31 -10.80 -11.76
C PRO A 9 -7.76 -11.58 -10.50
N ASP A 10 -7.27 -12.82 -10.34
CA ASP A 10 -7.52 -13.70 -9.19
C ASP A 10 -6.40 -13.72 -8.14
N THR A 11 -5.40 -12.82 -8.18
CA THR A 11 -4.39 -12.81 -7.10
C THR A 11 -4.90 -11.98 -5.94
N PRO A 12 -5.30 -12.58 -4.81
CA PRO A 12 -5.75 -11.83 -3.66
C PRO A 12 -4.64 -10.89 -3.19
N ILE A 13 -4.97 -9.61 -2.97
CA ILE A 13 -4.07 -8.66 -2.33
C ILE A 13 -3.85 -9.13 -0.89
N THR A 14 -2.72 -9.80 -0.66
CA THR A 14 -2.35 -10.28 0.68
C THR A 14 -1.57 -9.22 1.46
N GLN A 15 -1.55 -9.33 2.79
CA GLN A 15 -0.74 -8.46 3.65
C GLN A 15 0.73 -8.38 3.22
N ARG A 16 1.29 -9.43 2.60
CA ARG A 16 2.67 -9.43 2.09
C ARG A 16 2.87 -8.43 0.95
N ILE A 17 1.92 -8.33 0.04
CA ILE A 17 1.97 -7.39 -1.10
C ILE A 17 1.88 -5.96 -0.58
N VAL A 18 0.93 -5.71 0.34
CA VAL A 18 0.75 -4.39 0.96
C VAL A 18 2.00 -4.00 1.78
N SER A 19 2.56 -4.93 2.55
CA SER A 19 3.81 -4.67 3.28
C SER A 19 5.00 -4.38 2.36
N ALA A 20 5.13 -5.10 1.24
CA ALA A 20 6.16 -4.83 0.25
C ALA A 20 6.00 -3.44 -0.38
N ALA A 21 4.77 -3.05 -0.72
CA ALA A 21 4.45 -1.71 -1.22
C ALA A 21 4.80 -0.62 -0.19
N ALA A 22 4.46 -0.84 1.09
CA ALA A 22 4.78 0.11 2.17
C ALA A 22 6.29 0.30 2.39
N ARG A 23 7.10 -0.73 2.12
CA ARG A 23 8.57 -0.68 2.22
C ARG A 23 9.26 -0.09 0.99
N ASN A 24 8.53 0.20 -0.08
CA ASN A 24 9.12 0.69 -1.31
C ASN A 24 9.50 2.17 -1.17
N ARG A 25 10.80 2.45 -1.20
CA ARG A 25 11.37 3.80 -1.00
C ARG A 25 11.18 4.75 -2.19
N SER A 26 10.96 4.21 -3.39
CA SER A 26 10.92 5.02 -4.62
C SER A 26 9.50 5.24 -5.13
N SER A 27 8.64 4.23 -5.03
CA SER A 27 7.27 4.27 -5.57
C SER A 27 6.24 3.70 -4.60
N GLY A 28 6.57 3.60 -3.30
CA GLY A 28 5.67 3.02 -2.30
C GLY A 28 4.35 3.77 -2.15
N LYS A 29 4.36 5.09 -2.35
CA LYS A 29 3.16 5.92 -2.35
C LYS A 29 2.21 5.54 -3.49
N GLU A 30 2.65 5.65 -4.74
CA GLU A 30 1.81 5.36 -5.92
C GLU A 30 1.25 3.94 -5.90
N VAL A 31 2.09 2.95 -5.53
CA VAL A 31 1.63 1.56 -5.41
C VAL A 31 0.60 1.42 -4.30
N MET A 32 0.81 2.06 -3.14
CA MET A 32 -0.16 2.00 -2.04
C MET A 32 -1.48 2.71 -2.39
N GLU A 33 -1.41 3.84 -3.09
CA GLU A 33 -2.58 4.57 -3.57
C GLU A 33 -3.41 3.72 -4.53
N LEU A 34 -2.76 3.04 -5.48
CA LEU A 34 -3.42 2.14 -6.41
C LEU A 34 -4.06 0.94 -5.70
N LEU A 35 -3.37 0.33 -4.73
CA LEU A 35 -3.90 -0.77 -3.93
C LEU A 35 -5.14 -0.35 -3.14
N LEU A 36 -5.08 0.80 -2.47
CA LEU A 36 -6.18 1.36 -1.69
C LEU A 36 -7.38 1.74 -2.55
N SER A 37 -7.13 2.24 -3.76
CA SER A 37 -8.17 2.60 -4.74
C SER A 37 -8.83 1.36 -5.34
N THR A 38 -8.05 0.31 -5.61
CA THR A 38 -8.56 -0.94 -6.20
C THR A 38 -9.34 -1.77 -5.19
N ASN A 39 -8.92 -1.75 -3.92
CA ASN A 39 -9.61 -2.49 -2.87
C ASN A 39 -9.64 -1.69 -1.56
N PRO A 40 -10.75 -0.97 -1.27
CA PRO A 40 -10.89 -0.20 -0.04
C PRO A 40 -10.99 -1.09 1.21
N GLU A 41 -11.25 -2.39 1.06
CA GLU A 41 -11.33 -3.34 2.16
C GLU A 41 -9.97 -3.85 2.63
N ILE A 42 -8.86 -3.41 2.03
CA ILE A 42 -7.52 -3.83 2.46
C ILE A 42 -7.31 -3.47 3.95
N PRO A 43 -7.06 -4.47 4.80
CA PRO A 43 -6.82 -4.25 6.22
C PRO A 43 -5.42 -3.65 6.41
N ILE A 44 -5.39 -2.41 6.92
CA ILE A 44 -4.14 -1.76 7.33
C ILE A 44 -3.79 -2.28 8.72
N THR A 45 -2.78 -3.14 8.77
CA THR A 45 -2.29 -3.77 10.00
C THR A 45 -1.05 -3.07 10.52
N GLU A 46 -0.75 -3.24 11.81
CA GLU A 46 0.42 -2.63 12.46
C GLU A 46 1.73 -2.95 11.74
N CYS A 47 1.86 -4.16 11.18
CA CYS A 47 3.03 -4.55 10.38
C CYS A 47 3.21 -3.65 9.13
N ILE A 48 2.12 -3.29 8.46
CA ILE A 48 2.13 -2.40 7.28
C ILE A 48 2.46 -0.97 7.71
N VAL A 49 1.88 -0.50 8.81
CA VAL A 49 2.14 0.84 9.36
C VAL A 49 3.60 0.95 9.79
N THR A 50 4.14 -0.04 10.50
CA THR A 50 5.54 -0.10 10.92
C THR A 50 6.48 -0.15 9.72
N ALA A 51 6.13 -0.92 8.69
CA ALA A 51 6.87 -0.99 7.43
C ALA A 51 6.94 0.38 6.72
N ALA A 52 5.82 1.11 6.67
CA ALA A 52 5.77 2.47 6.16
C ALA A 52 6.58 3.42 7.05
N GLY A 53 6.48 3.34 8.37
CA GLY A 53 7.24 4.20 9.29
C GLY A 53 8.76 4.00 9.20
N LYS A 54 9.21 2.78 8.90
CA LYS A 54 10.63 2.45 8.64
C LYS A 54 11.10 2.83 7.23
N ASN A 55 10.21 3.30 6.36
CA ASN A 55 10.55 3.71 5.00
C ASN A 55 10.95 5.19 5.01
N GLU A 56 12.25 5.47 5.03
CA GLU A 56 12.77 6.84 5.05
C GLU A 56 12.51 7.64 3.77
N GLY A 57 12.21 6.96 2.64
CA GLY A 57 11.94 7.60 1.36
C GLY A 57 10.49 8.09 1.25
N CYS A 58 9.55 7.16 1.13
CA CYS A 58 8.13 7.46 0.93
C CYS A 58 7.26 7.17 2.16
N GLY A 59 7.83 6.79 3.31
CA GLY A 59 7.08 6.32 4.46
C GLY A 59 6.08 7.33 5.02
N LYS A 60 6.46 8.61 5.05
CA LYS A 60 5.58 9.71 5.47
C LYS A 60 4.37 9.87 4.56
N GLU A 61 4.58 9.77 3.25
CA GLU A 61 3.50 9.86 2.26
C GLU A 61 2.59 8.63 2.31
N VAL A 62 3.17 7.44 2.46
CA VAL A 62 2.40 6.19 2.65
C VAL A 62 1.57 6.25 3.93
N MET A 63 2.13 6.75 5.04
CA MET A 63 1.37 6.95 6.29
C MET A 63 0.24 7.98 6.12
N ALA A 64 0.46 9.04 5.34
CA ALA A 64 -0.59 10.01 5.06
C ALA A 64 -1.81 9.39 4.34
N LEU A 65 -1.61 8.36 3.52
CA LEU A 65 -2.70 7.62 2.87
C LEU A 65 -3.55 6.82 3.87
N PHE A 66 -2.96 6.35 4.98
CA PHE A 66 -3.70 5.64 6.03
C PHE A 66 -4.53 6.58 6.90
N ILE A 67 -4.10 7.83 7.04
CA ILE A 67 -4.76 8.84 7.88
C ILE A 67 -5.85 9.58 7.09
N ARG A 68 -5.72 9.67 5.76
CA ARG A 68 -6.77 10.27 4.93
C ARG A 68 -8.06 9.44 5.04
N PRO A 69 -9.21 10.09 5.29
CA PRO A 69 -10.49 9.42 5.18
C PRO A 69 -10.60 8.84 3.77
N ARG A 70 -10.85 7.53 3.66
CA ARG A 70 -11.33 6.94 2.41
C ARG A 70 -12.66 7.61 2.13
N ALA A 71 -12.66 8.65 1.29
CA ALA A 71 -13.88 9.36 0.95
C ALA A 71 -14.83 8.31 0.36
N CYS A 72 -15.90 8.02 1.09
CA CYS A 72 -17.01 7.27 0.56
C CYS A 72 -17.57 8.12 -0.58
N GLY A 73 -17.21 7.77 -1.82
CA GLY A 73 -17.88 8.31 -3.00
C GLY A 73 -19.34 7.87 -2.93
N ASN A 74 -20.23 8.86 -2.90
CA ASN A 74 -21.67 8.72 -3.02
C ASN A 74 -22.06 8.28 -4.44
#